data_AF-A0A4D9DRB0-F1
#
_entry.id   AF-A0A4D9DRB0-F1
#
_cell.length_a   1.000
_cell.length_b   1.000
_cell.length_c   1.000
_cell.angle_alpha   90.00
_cell.angle_beta   90.00
_cell.angle_gamma   90.00
#
_symmetry.space_group_name_H-M   'P 1'
#
loop_
_entity.id
_entity.type
_entity.pdbx_description
1 polymer ?
#
loop_
_entity_poly.entity_id
_entity_poly.type
_entity_poly.pdbx_seq_one_letter_code
_entity_poly.pdbx_strand_id
1 'polypeptide(L)'
;MVPCHHGLFSPGPHDLSPLSLQDKHWRWTDGSLYRYSAWNAEEPNNKYDEYCVELVNHTGFKNWNDRTCEKENAYVCKYGLERRK
;
A
#
# COMPACT_ATOMS: atom_id res chain seq x y z
N MET A 1 -11.36 -13.07 -14.52
CA MET A 1 -11.33 -12.46 -13.17
C MET A 1 -10.24 -11.42 -13.21
N VAL A 2 -10.55 -10.14 -12.94
CA VAL A 2 -9.51 -9.11 -12.91
C VAL A 2 -8.68 -9.39 -11.66
N PRO A 3 -7.37 -9.70 -11.77
CA PRO A 3 -6.55 -9.90 -10.60
C PRO A 3 -6.57 -8.61 -9.79
N CYS A 4 -6.95 -8.68 -8.51
CA CYS A 4 -6.82 -7.55 -7.63
C CYS A 4 -5.32 -7.37 -7.41
N HIS A 5 -4.72 -6.44 -8.17
CA HIS A 5 -3.32 -6.09 -7.99
C HIS A 5 -3.14 -5.53 -6.57
N HIS A 6 -2.07 -5.96 -5.90
CA HIS A 6 -1.66 -5.63 -4.53
C HIS A 6 -1.91 -4.16 -4.17
N GLY A 7 -2.26 -3.81 -2.94
CA GLY A 7 -2.70 -2.45 -2.56
C GLY A 7 -1.62 -1.35 -2.58
N LEU A 8 -1.55 -0.57 -1.50
CA LEU A 8 -0.51 0.46 -1.30
C LEU A 8 0.83 -0.23 -0.99
N PHE A 9 1.92 0.16 -1.65
CA PHE A 9 3.24 -0.44 -1.45
C PHE A 9 4.37 0.60 -1.47
N SER A 10 5.48 0.27 -0.80
CA SER A 10 6.73 1.03 -0.83
C SER A 10 7.68 0.41 -1.86
N PRO A 11 8.33 1.18 -2.74
CA PRO A 11 9.26 0.65 -3.75
C PRO A 11 10.54 0.02 -3.18
N GLY A 12 10.77 0.12 -1.87
CA GLY A 12 12.00 -0.34 -1.22
C GLY A 12 13.24 0.47 -1.62
N PRO A 13 14.40 0.17 -1.01
CA PRO A 13 15.65 0.92 -1.22
C PRO A 13 16.32 0.68 -2.58
N HIS A 14 15.84 -0.27 -3.38
CA HIS A 14 16.44 -0.64 -4.67
C HIS A 14 15.79 0.02 -5.89
N ASP A 15 14.66 0.71 -5.74
CA ASP A 15 14.05 1.49 -6.83
C ASP A 15 14.75 2.85 -6.95
N LEU A 16 15.74 2.93 -7.84
CA LEU A 16 16.53 4.14 -8.12
C LEU A 16 15.87 5.03 -9.20
N SER A 17 14.58 4.84 -9.50
CA SER A 17 13.90 5.71 -10.47
C SER A 17 13.89 7.17 -10.00
N PRO A 18 14.04 8.17 -10.91
CA PRO A 18 14.06 9.59 -10.51
C PRO A 18 12.79 10.05 -9.76
N LEU A 19 11.68 9.33 -9.95
CA LEU A 19 10.41 9.54 -9.26
C LEU A 19 10.45 9.06 -7.79
N SER A 20 11.35 8.13 -7.42
CA SER A 20 11.50 7.62 -6.05
C SER A 20 12.37 8.53 -5.17
N LEU A 21 13.22 9.36 -5.77
CA LEU A 21 14.16 10.24 -5.06
C LEU A 21 13.54 11.53 -4.54
N GLN A 22 12.35 11.91 -5.04
CA GLN A 22 11.65 13.14 -4.65
C GLN A 22 10.49 12.89 -3.67
N ASP A 23 9.82 11.72 -3.75
CA ASP A 23 8.66 11.39 -2.90
C ASP A 23 8.89 10.07 -2.17
N LYS A 24 9.23 10.16 -0.89
CA LYS A 24 9.38 8.99 -0.01
C LYS A 24 8.05 8.23 0.13
N HIS A 25 8.11 6.95 -0.25
CA HIS A 25 7.70 5.76 0.49
C HIS A 25 6.39 5.02 0.17
N TRP A 26 5.35 5.56 -0.47
CA TRP A 26 4.13 4.76 -0.71
C TRP A 26 3.39 5.08 -2.01
N ARG A 27 3.01 4.05 -2.76
CA ARG A 27 2.34 4.14 -4.08
C ARG A 27 1.15 3.19 -4.17
N TRP A 28 0.02 3.68 -4.67
CA TRP A 28 -1.11 2.83 -5.02
C TRP A 28 -0.81 2.12 -6.35
N THR A 29 -1.09 0.83 -6.43
CA THR A 29 -0.94 0.06 -7.68
C THR A 29 -1.89 0.48 -8.79
N ASP A 30 -3.01 1.13 -8.46
CA ASP A 30 -3.93 1.70 -9.45
C ASP A 30 -3.46 3.06 -10.00
N GLY A 31 -2.30 3.55 -9.57
CA GLY A 31 -1.75 4.84 -9.98
C GLY A 31 -2.40 6.05 -9.32
N SER A 32 -3.34 5.87 -8.39
CA SER A 32 -3.91 6.96 -7.60
C SER A 32 -2.83 7.70 -6.82
N LEU A 33 -3.03 9.00 -6.62
CA LEU A 33 -2.12 9.83 -5.82
C LEU A 33 -2.20 9.44 -4.34
N TYR A 34 -1.04 9.27 -3.70
CA TYR A 34 -0.93 9.05 -2.26
C TYR A 34 -1.15 10.37 -1.51
N ARG A 35 -2.41 10.64 -1.13
CA ARG A 35 -2.82 11.89 -0.44
C ARG A 35 -3.38 11.68 0.96
N TYR A 36 -3.61 10.44 1.35
CA TYR A 36 -4.21 10.06 2.61
C TYR A 36 -3.41 8.93 3.23
N SER A 37 -3.24 8.99 4.54
CA SER A 37 -2.65 7.94 5.35
C SER A 37 -3.47 7.69 6.60
N ALA A 38 -3.55 6.42 7.00
CA ALA A 38 -4.21 5.99 8.24
C ALA A 38 -3.30 5.05 9.04
N TRP A 39 -2.00 5.33 9.05
CA TRP A 39 -1.04 4.52 9.80
C TRP A 39 -1.47 4.32 11.25
N ASN A 40 -1.32 3.09 11.73
CA ASN A 40 -1.48 2.81 13.13
C ASN A 40 -0.38 3.51 13.94
N ALA A 41 -0.58 3.61 15.26
CA ALA A 41 0.47 4.12 16.12
C ALA A 41 1.77 3.32 15.89
N GLU A 42 2.88 4.04 15.76
CA GLU A 42 4.24 3.51 15.48
C GLU A 42 4.48 2.98 14.05
N GLU A 43 3.49 3.07 13.15
CA GLU A 43 3.63 2.63 11.75
C GLU A 43 3.81 3.81 10.76
N PRO A 44 4.43 3.58 9.59
CA PRO A 44 5.11 2.36 9.19
C PRO A 44 6.49 2.22 9.85
N ASN A 45 6.84 1.03 10.33
CA ASN A 45 8.06 0.78 11.11
C ASN A 45 9.16 0.00 10.37
N ASN A 46 8.83 -0.62 9.24
CA ASN A 46 9.69 -1.47 8.42
C ASN A 46 10.50 -2.51 9.22
N LYS A 47 9.90 -3.13 10.24
CA LYS A 47 10.61 -3.98 11.20
C LYS A 47 11.17 -5.27 10.58
N TYR A 48 10.55 -5.74 9.51
CA TYR A 48 10.91 -7.00 8.84
C TYR A 48 10.95 -6.87 7.31
N ASP A 49 11.44 -5.76 6.77
CA ASP A 49 11.43 -5.49 5.32
C ASP A 49 10.00 -5.53 4.76
N GLU A 50 9.20 -4.59 5.27
CA GLU A 50 7.74 -4.55 5.16
C GLU A 50 7.32 -3.47 4.17
N TYR A 51 7.01 -3.89 2.93
CA TYR A 51 6.79 -2.98 1.81
C TYR A 51 5.34 -2.97 1.32
N CYS A 52 4.42 -3.72 1.93
CA CYS A 52 3.01 -3.77 1.56
C CYS A 52 2.12 -3.31 2.72
N VAL A 53 0.99 -2.67 2.43
CA VAL A 53 0.04 -2.25 3.47
C VAL A 53 -1.00 -3.32 3.77
N GLU A 54 -1.23 -3.57 5.07
CA GLU A 54 -2.39 -4.30 5.57
C GLU A 54 -3.29 -3.43 6.44
N LEU A 55 -4.57 -3.83 6.57
CA LEU A 55 -5.51 -3.21 7.49
C LEU A 55 -5.49 -3.93 8.85
N VAL A 56 -5.46 -3.16 9.93
CA VAL A 56 -5.26 -3.68 11.28
C VAL A 56 -6.61 -4.07 11.91
N ASN A 57 -6.79 -5.36 12.21
CA ASN A 57 -8.07 -5.93 12.66
C ASN A 57 -8.63 -5.28 13.95
N HIS A 58 -7.80 -5.04 14.97
CA HIS A 58 -8.22 -4.53 16.27
C HIS A 58 -8.66 -3.06 16.24
N THR A 59 -8.37 -2.36 15.13
CA THR A 59 -8.88 -1.00 14.87
C THR A 59 -10.22 -1.01 14.13
N GLY A 60 -10.80 -2.19 13.90
CA GLY A 60 -11.94 -2.39 13.01
C GLY A 60 -11.57 -2.17 11.55
N PHE A 61 -10.32 -2.53 11.17
CA PHE A 61 -9.76 -2.36 9.81
C PHE A 61 -9.71 -0.89 9.34
N LYS A 62 -9.52 0.04 10.28
CA LYS A 62 -9.46 1.48 9.98
C LYS A 62 -8.03 1.99 9.83
N ASN A 63 -7.09 1.40 10.56
CA ASN A 63 -5.69 1.80 10.54
C ASN A 63 -4.83 0.82 9.73
N TRP A 64 -3.66 1.29 9.34
CA TRP A 64 -2.73 0.61 8.44
C TRP A 64 -1.47 0.17 9.18
N ASN A 65 -0.93 -0.97 8.77
CA ASN A 65 0.38 -1.47 9.16
C ASN A 65 1.18 -1.77 7.89
N ASP A 66 2.47 -1.50 7.88
CA ASP A 66 3.35 -2.07 6.86
C ASP A 66 3.66 -3.54 7.21
N ARG A 67 3.58 -4.40 6.21
CA ARG A 67 3.76 -5.83 6.32
C ARG A 67 4.62 -6.35 5.18
N THR A 68 5.27 -7.48 5.42
CA THR A 68 5.93 -8.25 4.36
C THR A 68 4.93 -8.59 3.26
N CYS A 69 5.32 -8.39 2.01
CA CYS A 69 4.42 -8.60 0.88
C CYS A 69 4.07 -10.07 0.65
N GLU A 70 4.86 -11.02 1.16
CA GLU A 70 4.53 -12.45 1.08
C GLU A 70 3.48 -12.89 2.10
N LYS A 71 3.03 -12.01 3.00
CA LYS A 71 2.03 -12.36 4.01
C LYS A 71 0.67 -12.60 3.35
N GLU A 72 0.18 -13.83 3.44
CA GLU A 72 -1.18 -14.17 2.99
C GLU A 72 -2.24 -13.63 3.95
N ASN A 73 -3.04 -12.68 3.47
CA ASN A 73 -4.15 -12.05 4.17
C ASN A 73 -5.39 -11.99 3.25
N ALA A 74 -6.56 -11.76 3.84
CA ALA A 74 -7.73 -11.34 3.05
C ALA A 74 -7.46 -9.97 2.41
N TYR A 75 -8.02 -9.73 1.22
CA TYR A 75 -7.77 -8.52 0.44
C TYR A 75 -9.06 -7.79 0.05
N VAL A 76 -8.93 -6.49 -0.24
CA VAL A 76 -10.00 -5.64 -0.73
C VAL A 76 -9.75 -5.31 -2.20
N CYS A 77 -10.76 -5.49 -3.04
CA CYS A 77 -10.70 -5.07 -4.44
C CYS A 77 -11.43 -3.73 -4.60
N LYS A 78 -10.82 -2.83 -5.37
CA LYS A 78 -11.44 -1.59 -5.82
C LYS A 78 -11.62 -1.69 -7.33
N TYR A 79 -12.83 -1.43 -7.80
CA TYR A 79 -13.11 -1.27 -9.23
C TYR A 79 -13.28 0.22 -9.51
N GLY A 80 -12.46 0.75 -10.42
CA GLY A 80 -12.66 2.08 -10.95
C GLY A 80 -13.89 2.08 -11.87
N LEU A 81 -14.80 3.04 -11.67
CA LEU A 81 -15.76 3.40 -12.71
C LEU A 81 -15.00 4.16 -13.79
N GLU A 82 -14.32 3.45 -14.68
CA GLU A 82 -13.82 4.04 -15.92
C GLU A 82 -15.02 4.72 -16.59
N ARG A 83 -15.01 6.05 -16.70
CA ARG A 83 -15.95 6.75 -17.58
C ARG A 83 -15.57 6.34 -18.99
N ARG A 84 -16.16 5.23 -19.46
CA ARG A 84 -16.12 4.84 -20.87
C ARG A 84 -16.63 6.05 -21.64
N LYS A 85 -15.71 6.77 -22.30
CA LYS A 85 -16.06 7.76 -23.30
C LYS A 85 -16.65 7.03 -24.51
#